data_AF-A0A6J1NWD0-F1
#
_entry.id   AF-A0A6J1NWD0-F1
#
_cell.length_a   1.000
_cell.length_b   1.000
_cell.length_c   1.000
_cell.angle_alpha   90.00
_cell.angle_beta   90.00
_cell.angle_gamma   90.00
#
_symmetry.space_group_name_H-M   'P 1'
#
loop_
_entity.id
_entity.type
_entity.pdbx_description
1 polymer ?
#
loop_
_entity_poly.entity_id
_entity_poly.type
_entity_poly.pdbx_seq_one_letter_code
_entity_poly.pdbx_strand_id
1 'polypeptide(L)'
;MNKRLLQNSTVDPEQLTCVYANYLLYQDLNIGEPDTNINQLYLQEFQKLMDDAKYGVIYFSMGSNFRSKDLPSEIKRDLLNMFGKLKQTVVWKFEEDLPDRPSNVHIVPWAPQQSILAHKNCIIFITHGGLLSTTETIHYGVPIIGVPVFYDQFVNVGRAVSMGFAKRVDLTYEFAKDLELAIQDILGNPKYTTKVHELSEIYHDRTVPPGKELVHWVEHVIKTRGAPHLRSPGFMIPWYQKLYLDLVLVVLIIVLLLKYTFGLLLYKLKKTNSVRSRKEKNK
;
A
#
# COMPACT_ATOMS: atom_id res chain seq x y z
N MET A 1 12.92 -14.27 -23.81
CA MET A 1 13.61 -15.05 -22.76
C MET A 1 13.77 -16.48 -23.25
N ASN A 2 15.00 -16.95 -23.45
CA ASN A 2 15.26 -18.24 -24.10
C ASN A 2 15.04 -19.38 -23.09
N LYS A 3 13.98 -20.20 -23.28
CA LYS A 3 13.57 -21.29 -22.35
C LYS A 3 14.69 -22.28 -22.00
N ARG A 4 15.80 -22.31 -22.75
CA ARG A 4 16.95 -23.20 -22.53
C ARG A 4 17.85 -22.83 -21.35
N LEU A 5 17.83 -21.59 -20.85
CA LEU A 5 18.77 -21.18 -19.77
C LEU A 5 18.31 -21.60 -18.36
N LEU A 6 17.02 -21.91 -18.16
CA LEU A 6 16.48 -22.32 -16.87
C LEU A 6 16.48 -23.84 -16.64
N GLN A 7 16.66 -24.66 -17.69
CA GLN A 7 16.62 -26.12 -17.57
C GLN A 7 17.96 -26.78 -17.22
N ASN A 8 19.07 -26.06 -17.33
CA ASN A 8 20.43 -26.62 -17.14
C ASN A 8 21.20 -26.06 -15.95
N SER A 9 20.56 -25.27 -15.08
CA SER A 9 21.23 -24.70 -13.92
C SER A 9 20.79 -25.44 -12.66
N THR A 10 21.73 -26.15 -12.04
CA THR A 10 21.61 -26.74 -10.70
C THR A 10 21.63 -25.62 -9.65
N VAL A 11 20.66 -24.70 -9.72
CA VAL A 11 20.54 -23.59 -8.79
C VAL A 11 19.79 -24.10 -7.57
N ASP A 12 20.49 -24.08 -6.44
CA ASP A 12 19.96 -24.35 -5.11
C ASP A 12 18.69 -23.52 -4.85
N PRO A 13 17.57 -24.12 -4.41
CA PRO A 13 16.32 -23.43 -4.09
C PRO A 13 16.51 -22.22 -3.16
N GLU A 14 17.50 -22.23 -2.25
CA GLU A 14 17.79 -21.08 -1.38
C GLU A 14 18.40 -19.88 -2.14
N GLN A 15 19.07 -20.09 -3.27
CA GLN A 15 19.61 -19.01 -4.11
C GLN A 15 18.53 -18.30 -4.93
N LEU A 16 17.40 -18.98 -5.18
CA LEU A 16 16.23 -18.38 -5.78
C LEU A 16 15.53 -17.42 -4.82
N THR A 17 15.75 -17.48 -3.50
CA THR A 17 15.05 -16.64 -2.52
C THR A 17 15.31 -15.14 -2.68
N CYS A 18 16.50 -14.71 -3.14
CA CYS A 18 16.76 -13.29 -3.42
C CYS A 18 16.12 -12.83 -4.73
N VAL A 19 16.07 -13.70 -5.73
CA VAL A 19 15.32 -13.45 -6.98
C VAL A 19 13.82 -13.43 -6.67
N TYR A 20 13.34 -14.32 -5.81
CA TYR A 20 11.98 -14.35 -5.29
C TYR A 20 11.67 -13.14 -4.42
N ALA A 21 12.60 -12.62 -3.61
CA ALA A 21 12.35 -11.43 -2.81
C ALA A 21 12.21 -10.17 -3.67
N ASN A 22 13.02 -10.03 -4.73
CA ASN A 22 12.83 -8.97 -5.73
C ASN A 22 11.64 -9.23 -6.66
N TYR A 23 11.34 -10.49 -6.96
CA TYR A 23 10.13 -10.90 -7.69
C TYR A 23 8.88 -10.67 -6.85
N LEU A 24 8.94 -10.79 -5.52
CA LEU A 24 7.86 -10.49 -4.58
C LEU A 24 7.69 -8.97 -4.40
N LEU A 25 8.79 -8.20 -4.41
CA LEU A 25 8.73 -6.74 -4.55
C LEU A 25 8.11 -6.32 -5.89
N TYR A 26 8.27 -7.15 -6.94
CA TYR A 26 7.61 -7.02 -8.24
C TYR A 26 6.20 -7.67 -8.29
N GLN A 27 5.84 -8.56 -7.36
CA GLN A 27 4.47 -9.07 -7.19
C GLN A 27 3.63 -8.09 -6.37
N ASP A 28 4.25 -7.27 -5.51
CA ASP A 28 3.63 -6.09 -4.92
C ASP A 28 3.37 -4.99 -5.97
N LEU A 29 4.06 -5.03 -7.11
CA LEU A 29 3.70 -4.31 -8.36
C LEU A 29 2.56 -5.00 -9.15
N ASN A 30 1.91 -5.99 -8.54
CA ASN A 30 0.61 -6.54 -8.91
C ASN A 30 0.42 -6.75 -10.42
N ILE A 31 1.37 -7.41 -11.07
CA ILE A 31 0.98 -8.27 -12.20
C ILE A 31 0.43 -9.54 -11.57
N GLY A 32 -0.77 -9.42 -10.96
CA GLY A 32 -1.69 -10.55 -10.99
C GLY A 32 -1.76 -10.99 -12.45
N GLU A 33 -1.76 -12.30 -12.70
CA GLU A 33 -2.14 -12.79 -14.02
C GLU A 33 -3.36 -11.97 -14.46
N PRO A 34 -3.31 -11.25 -15.61
CA PRO A 34 -4.52 -10.66 -16.11
C PRO A 34 -5.45 -11.85 -16.25
N ASP A 35 -6.54 -11.83 -15.49
CA ASP A 35 -7.63 -12.76 -15.67
C ASP A 35 -7.85 -12.80 -17.17
N THR A 36 -7.48 -13.91 -17.82
CA THR A 36 -7.26 -13.95 -19.27
C THR A 36 -8.58 -13.87 -20.04
N ASN A 37 -9.65 -13.60 -19.31
CA ASN A 37 -11.02 -13.34 -19.69
C ASN A 37 -11.52 -11.94 -19.26
N ILE A 38 -10.66 -10.95 -18.99
CA ILE A 38 -11.09 -9.56 -19.16
C ILE A 38 -11.43 -9.41 -20.64
N ASN A 39 -12.72 -9.53 -20.93
CA ASN A 39 -13.27 -9.64 -22.26
C ASN A 39 -12.70 -8.49 -23.11
N GLN A 40 -12.06 -8.79 -24.24
CA GLN A 40 -11.43 -7.76 -25.07
C GLN A 40 -12.43 -6.66 -25.48
N LEU A 41 -13.72 -7.03 -25.53
CA LEU A 41 -14.83 -6.10 -25.67
C LEU A 41 -14.93 -5.09 -24.51
N TYR A 42 -14.81 -5.53 -23.25
CA TYR A 42 -14.81 -4.66 -22.08
C TYR A 42 -13.68 -3.63 -22.13
N LEU A 43 -12.48 -4.04 -22.54
CA LEU A 43 -11.36 -3.11 -22.68
C LEU A 43 -11.60 -2.09 -23.80
N GLN A 44 -12.21 -2.50 -24.92
CA GLN A 44 -12.57 -1.59 -26.01
C GLN A 44 -13.66 -0.60 -25.60
N GLU A 45 -14.70 -1.08 -24.92
CA GLU A 45 -15.78 -0.22 -24.38
C GLU A 45 -15.23 0.77 -23.36
N PHE A 46 -14.33 0.31 -22.48
CA PHE A 46 -13.69 1.16 -21.49
C PHE A 46 -12.77 2.20 -22.13
N GLN A 47 -11.97 1.81 -23.13
CA GLN A 47 -11.14 2.75 -23.89
C GLN A 47 -12.00 3.81 -24.57
N LYS A 48 -13.09 3.40 -25.23
CA LYS A 48 -14.03 4.31 -25.87
C LYS A 48 -14.66 5.29 -24.87
N LEU A 49 -15.06 4.81 -23.70
CA LEU A 49 -15.57 5.64 -22.61
C LEU A 49 -14.58 6.74 -22.22
N MET A 50 -13.30 6.38 -22.08
CA MET A 50 -12.24 7.32 -21.73
C MET A 50 -11.97 8.31 -22.86
N ASP A 51 -11.98 7.87 -24.13
CA ASP A 51 -11.74 8.71 -25.30
C ASP A 51 -12.88 9.71 -25.57
N ASP A 52 -14.14 9.30 -25.38
CA ASP A 52 -15.33 10.13 -25.62
C ASP A 52 -15.55 11.20 -24.52
N ALA A 53 -14.83 11.12 -23.39
CA ALA A 53 -14.94 12.02 -22.25
C ALA A 53 -14.34 13.42 -22.50
N LYS A 54 -15.05 14.27 -23.25
CA LYS A 54 -14.62 15.61 -23.68
C LYS A 54 -14.22 16.57 -22.56
N TYR A 55 -14.87 16.46 -21.39
CA TYR A 55 -14.61 17.31 -20.22
C TYR A 55 -13.63 16.68 -19.22
N GLY A 56 -13.03 15.55 -19.59
CA GLY A 56 -12.19 14.73 -18.74
C GLY A 56 -12.97 13.73 -17.89
N VAL A 57 -12.20 12.85 -17.26
CA VAL A 57 -12.63 11.72 -16.44
C VAL A 57 -12.18 11.96 -15.01
N ILE A 58 -13.14 11.83 -14.09
CA ILE A 58 -12.89 11.71 -12.66
C ILE A 58 -12.94 10.23 -12.33
N TYR A 59 -11.83 9.66 -11.87
CA TYR A 59 -11.79 8.29 -11.41
C TYR A 59 -11.96 8.25 -9.89
N PHE A 60 -12.88 7.43 -9.39
CA PHE A 60 -13.13 7.26 -7.97
C PHE A 60 -12.92 5.80 -7.55
N SER A 61 -11.97 5.56 -6.65
CA SER A 61 -11.71 4.23 -6.09
C SER A 61 -11.20 4.29 -4.64
N MET A 62 -11.88 3.58 -3.75
CA MET A 62 -11.49 3.45 -2.34
C MET A 62 -10.57 2.25 -2.06
N GLY A 63 -10.05 1.60 -3.12
CA GLY A 63 -9.22 0.41 -3.02
C GLY A 63 -10.03 -0.87 -2.79
N SER A 64 -9.38 -1.88 -2.21
CA SER A 64 -9.99 -3.19 -1.91
C SER A 64 -10.40 -3.34 -0.44
N ASN A 65 -9.70 -2.66 0.48
CA ASN A 65 -9.92 -2.79 1.91
C ASN A 65 -11.12 -1.98 2.42
N PHE A 66 -11.45 -0.87 1.75
CA PHE A 66 -12.68 -0.12 1.99
C PHE A 66 -13.55 -0.19 0.73
N ARG A 67 -14.71 -0.84 0.83
CA ARG A 67 -15.59 -1.10 -0.31
C ARG A 67 -16.62 0.02 -0.42
N SER A 68 -16.82 0.56 -1.63
CA SER A 68 -17.78 1.66 -1.82
C SER A 68 -19.22 1.23 -1.55
N LYS A 69 -19.55 -0.05 -1.71
CA LYS A 69 -20.86 -0.59 -1.33
C LYS A 69 -21.24 -0.40 0.14
N ASP A 70 -20.24 -0.37 1.02
CA ASP A 70 -20.41 -0.27 2.48
C ASP A 70 -20.66 1.19 2.92
N LEU A 71 -20.62 2.15 1.98
CA LEU A 71 -21.07 3.51 2.25
C LEU A 71 -22.57 3.54 2.59
N PRO A 72 -23.00 4.38 3.55
CA PRO A 72 -24.41 4.64 3.83
C PRO A 72 -25.19 5.03 2.57
N SER A 73 -26.44 4.60 2.47
CA SER A 73 -27.30 4.85 1.32
C SER A 73 -27.52 6.34 1.06
N GLU A 74 -27.58 7.15 2.13
CA GLU A 74 -27.67 8.60 2.05
C GLU A 74 -26.46 9.20 1.34
N ILE A 75 -25.24 8.79 1.75
CA ILE A 75 -24.00 9.26 1.13
C ILE A 75 -23.93 8.80 -0.33
N LYS A 76 -24.30 7.56 -0.64
CA LYS A 76 -24.33 7.05 -2.03
C LYS A 76 -25.26 7.88 -2.92
N ARG A 77 -26.48 8.17 -2.44
CA ARG A 77 -27.45 8.99 -3.15
C ARG A 77 -26.93 10.42 -3.36
N ASP A 78 -26.35 11.02 -2.32
CA ASP A 78 -25.87 12.39 -2.38
C ASP A 78 -24.65 12.52 -3.32
N LEU A 79 -23.79 11.49 -3.35
CA LEU A 79 -22.70 11.37 -4.34
C LEU A 79 -23.24 11.24 -5.77
N LEU A 80 -24.23 10.37 -6.01
CA LEU A 80 -24.85 10.24 -7.34
C LEU A 80 -25.49 11.57 -7.79
N ASN A 81 -26.22 12.24 -6.90
CA ASN A 81 -26.82 13.54 -7.17
C ASN A 81 -25.77 14.61 -7.49
N MET A 82 -24.64 14.61 -6.79
CA MET A 82 -23.53 15.53 -7.03
C MET A 82 -22.82 15.22 -8.35
N PHE A 83 -22.41 13.97 -8.56
CA PHE A 83 -21.74 13.54 -9.79
C PHE A 83 -22.60 13.79 -11.03
N GLY A 84 -23.92 13.63 -10.94
CA GLY A 84 -24.85 13.89 -12.04
C GLY A 84 -24.91 15.35 -12.49
N LYS A 85 -24.44 16.30 -11.67
CA LYS A 85 -24.36 17.73 -12.02
C LYS A 85 -23.05 18.08 -12.74
N LEU A 86 -22.05 17.20 -12.68
CA LEU A 86 -20.74 17.42 -13.29
C LEU A 86 -20.81 17.23 -14.81
N LYS A 87 -19.97 17.97 -15.53
CA LYS A 87 -19.79 17.78 -16.98
C LYS A 87 -18.85 16.62 -17.30
N GLN A 88 -18.02 16.24 -16.32
CA GLN A 88 -17.05 15.16 -16.42
C GLN A 88 -17.73 13.79 -16.45
N THR A 89 -17.09 12.86 -17.12
CA THR A 89 -17.38 11.43 -16.97
C THR A 89 -16.82 10.97 -15.63
N VAL A 90 -17.62 10.32 -14.81
CA VAL A 90 -17.19 9.76 -13.53
C VAL A 90 -17.11 8.24 -13.67
N VAL A 91 -15.90 7.70 -13.55
CA VAL A 91 -15.69 6.25 -13.43
C VAL A 91 -15.55 5.92 -11.96
N TRP A 92 -16.52 5.21 -11.40
CA TRP A 92 -16.52 4.85 -10.00
C TRP A 92 -16.38 3.34 -9.85
N LYS A 93 -15.25 2.92 -9.28
CA LYS A 93 -15.04 1.54 -8.87
C LYS A 93 -15.97 1.22 -7.69
N PHE A 94 -16.95 0.35 -7.91
CA PHE A 94 -17.98 0.01 -6.93
C PHE A 94 -18.41 -1.44 -7.11
N GLU A 95 -18.51 -2.21 -6.03
CA GLU A 95 -18.57 -3.68 -6.04
C GLU A 95 -19.94 -4.29 -6.38
N GLU A 96 -20.97 -3.47 -6.47
CA GLU A 96 -22.37 -3.83 -6.75
C GLU A 96 -22.94 -2.87 -7.81
N ASP A 97 -24.03 -3.27 -8.46
CA ASP A 97 -24.71 -2.34 -9.37
C ASP A 97 -25.49 -1.29 -8.58
N LEU A 98 -25.42 -0.04 -9.05
CA LEU A 98 -26.22 1.07 -8.53
C LEU A 98 -27.28 1.42 -9.57
N PRO A 99 -28.56 1.04 -9.34
CA PRO A 99 -29.65 1.45 -10.21
C PRO A 99 -29.85 2.96 -10.15
N ASP A 100 -30.48 3.53 -11.19
CA ASP A 100 -30.85 4.95 -11.28
C ASP A 100 -29.66 5.94 -11.20
N ARG A 101 -28.50 5.54 -11.72
CA ARG A 101 -27.32 6.42 -11.81
C ARG A 101 -27.44 7.45 -12.96
N PRO A 102 -26.89 8.66 -12.80
CA PRO A 102 -26.78 9.63 -13.89
C PRO A 102 -26.00 9.08 -15.09
N SER A 103 -26.29 9.58 -16.30
CA SER A 103 -25.70 9.08 -17.55
C SER A 103 -24.19 9.28 -17.66
N ASN A 104 -23.62 10.23 -16.91
CA ASN A 104 -22.18 10.48 -16.86
C ASN A 104 -21.46 9.66 -15.77
N VAL A 105 -22.19 8.86 -14.97
CA VAL A 105 -21.62 8.02 -13.90
C VAL A 105 -21.57 6.57 -14.36
N HIS A 106 -20.37 6.03 -14.43
CA HIS A 106 -20.10 4.67 -14.88
C HIS A 106 -19.58 3.86 -13.70
N ILE A 107 -20.41 2.92 -13.23
CA ILE A 107 -20.02 1.98 -12.18
C ILE A 107 -19.29 0.80 -12.80
N VAL A 108 -18.12 0.50 -12.26
CA VAL A 108 -17.32 -0.67 -12.66
C VAL A 108 -16.94 -1.49 -11.42
N PRO A 109 -17.18 -2.82 -11.40
CA PRO A 109 -16.78 -3.67 -10.27
C PRO A 109 -15.27 -3.79 -10.17
N TRP A 110 -14.58 -3.72 -11.30
CA TRP A 110 -13.14 -3.74 -11.42
C TRP A 110 -12.68 -2.71 -12.46
N ALA A 111 -11.63 -1.97 -12.13
CA ALA A 111 -11.11 -0.89 -12.95
C ALA A 111 -9.61 -1.11 -13.23
N PRO A 112 -9.14 -1.01 -14.49
CA PRO A 112 -7.72 -1.03 -14.81
C PRO A 112 -7.08 0.31 -14.41
N GLN A 113 -6.87 0.51 -13.10
CA GLN A 113 -6.47 1.78 -12.48
C GLN A 113 -5.26 2.43 -13.16
N GLN A 114 -4.20 1.67 -13.42
CA GLN A 114 -3.01 2.19 -14.09
C GLN A 114 -3.32 2.70 -15.50
N SER A 115 -4.13 1.97 -16.28
CA SER A 115 -4.54 2.39 -17.62
C SER A 115 -5.43 3.63 -17.58
N ILE A 116 -6.31 3.75 -16.57
CA ILE A 116 -7.14 4.95 -16.35
C ILE A 116 -6.24 6.16 -16.06
N LEU A 117 -5.33 6.03 -15.10
CA LEU A 117 -4.45 7.12 -14.69
C LEU A 117 -3.49 7.51 -15.83
N ALA A 118 -3.01 6.56 -16.62
CA ALA A 118 -2.20 6.81 -17.82
C ALA A 118 -2.95 7.54 -18.94
N HIS A 119 -4.28 7.53 -18.91
CA HIS A 119 -5.09 8.11 -19.97
C HIS A 119 -5.10 9.64 -19.88
N LYS A 120 -4.82 10.33 -20.99
CA LYS A 120 -4.77 11.81 -21.08
C LYS A 120 -6.03 12.53 -20.59
N ASN A 121 -7.18 11.85 -20.62
CA ASN A 121 -8.46 12.41 -20.18
C ASN A 121 -8.71 12.17 -18.67
N CYS A 122 -7.92 11.36 -17.96
CA CYS A 122 -8.05 11.26 -16.50
C CYS A 122 -7.45 12.51 -15.85
N ILE A 123 -8.32 13.34 -15.26
CA ILE A 123 -7.94 14.66 -14.75
C ILE A 123 -7.98 14.75 -13.23
N ILE A 124 -8.71 13.86 -12.56
CA ILE A 124 -8.78 13.79 -11.10
C ILE A 124 -8.88 12.32 -10.69
N PHE A 125 -8.12 11.94 -9.67
CA PHE A 125 -8.27 10.66 -8.99
C PHE A 125 -8.76 10.88 -7.54
N ILE A 126 -9.97 10.44 -7.24
CA ILE A 126 -10.52 10.38 -5.89
C ILE A 126 -10.13 9.04 -5.30
N THR A 127 -9.32 9.06 -4.23
CA THR A 127 -8.70 7.86 -3.67
C THR A 127 -8.67 7.87 -2.15
N HIS A 128 -8.72 6.69 -1.54
CA HIS A 128 -8.46 6.52 -0.11
C HIS A 128 -7.03 6.93 0.31
N GLY A 129 -6.11 7.10 -0.64
CA GLY A 129 -4.74 7.56 -0.36
C GLY A 129 -3.80 6.46 0.13
N GLY A 130 -4.00 5.21 -0.28
CA GLY A 130 -3.01 4.14 -0.09
C GLY A 130 -1.68 4.45 -0.79
N LEU A 131 -0.57 3.93 -0.24
CA LEU A 131 0.78 4.23 -0.71
C LEU A 131 0.97 4.00 -2.22
N LEU A 132 0.53 2.84 -2.72
CA LEU A 132 0.62 2.51 -4.15
C LEU A 132 -0.19 3.49 -5.00
N SER A 133 -1.45 3.76 -4.64
CA SER A 133 -2.30 4.73 -5.35
C SER A 133 -1.67 6.12 -5.41
N THR A 134 -1.09 6.60 -4.30
CA THR A 134 -0.41 7.90 -4.28
C THR A 134 0.87 7.91 -5.12
N THR A 135 1.55 6.77 -5.28
CA THR A 135 2.73 6.65 -6.14
C THR A 135 2.34 6.61 -7.62
N GLU A 136 1.29 5.85 -7.98
CA GLU A 136 0.74 5.82 -9.34
C GLU A 136 0.25 7.18 -9.79
N THR A 137 -0.32 7.96 -8.87
CA THR A 137 -0.74 9.34 -9.08
C THR A 137 0.42 10.24 -9.52
N ILE A 138 1.56 10.16 -8.83
CA ILE A 138 2.78 10.89 -9.19
C ILE A 138 3.33 10.37 -10.52
N HIS A 139 3.35 9.05 -10.70
CA HIS A 139 3.81 8.44 -11.94
C HIS A 139 3.01 8.97 -13.14
N TYR A 140 1.68 8.94 -13.10
CA TYR A 140 0.87 9.36 -14.24
C TYR A 140 0.57 10.87 -14.29
N GLY A 141 0.94 11.65 -13.28
CA GLY A 141 0.74 13.10 -13.29
C GLY A 141 -0.73 13.52 -13.16
N VAL A 142 -1.51 12.81 -12.33
CA VAL A 142 -2.94 13.12 -12.10
C VAL A 142 -3.10 13.70 -10.70
N PRO A 143 -3.74 14.85 -10.45
CA PRO A 143 -3.97 15.33 -9.09
C PRO A 143 -5.01 14.47 -8.35
N ILE A 144 -4.94 14.42 -7.01
CA ILE A 144 -5.87 13.60 -6.20
C ILE A 144 -6.75 14.38 -5.23
N ILE A 145 -7.93 13.82 -4.98
CA ILE A 145 -8.69 14.10 -3.76
C ILE A 145 -8.56 12.87 -2.86
N GLY A 146 -7.81 13.03 -1.77
CA GLY A 146 -7.57 12.00 -0.77
C GLY A 146 -8.71 11.93 0.24
N VAL A 147 -9.27 10.74 0.41
CA VAL A 147 -10.35 10.40 1.36
C VAL A 147 -9.85 9.35 2.34
N PRO A 148 -8.96 9.73 3.29
CA PRO A 148 -8.35 8.75 4.18
C PRO A 148 -9.38 8.16 5.15
N VAL A 149 -9.32 6.85 5.36
CA VAL A 149 -10.23 6.09 6.23
C VAL A 149 -9.48 5.48 7.42
N PHE A 150 -8.33 4.83 7.21
CA PHE A 150 -7.60 4.14 8.27
C PHE A 150 -6.08 4.08 8.05
N TYR A 151 -5.35 3.80 9.12
CA TYR A 151 -3.90 3.56 9.15
C TYR A 151 -3.06 4.69 8.53
N ASP A 152 -2.18 4.35 7.61
CA ASP A 152 -1.20 5.22 6.96
C ASP A 152 -1.81 6.18 5.94
N GLN A 153 -3.06 5.96 5.53
CA GLN A 153 -3.76 6.80 4.54
C GLN A 153 -3.77 8.27 4.93
N PHE A 154 -3.99 8.59 6.22
CA PHE A 154 -3.97 9.98 6.71
C PHE A 154 -2.61 10.65 6.50
N VAL A 155 -1.53 9.91 6.70
CA VAL A 155 -0.15 10.39 6.51
C VAL A 155 0.15 10.55 5.02
N ASN A 156 -0.24 9.59 4.20
CA ASN A 156 -0.03 9.63 2.75
C ASN A 156 -0.78 10.80 2.10
N VAL A 157 -2.07 10.98 2.43
CA VAL A 157 -2.87 12.12 1.97
C VAL A 157 -2.31 13.43 2.51
N GLY A 158 -1.94 13.49 3.79
CA GLY A 158 -1.30 14.67 4.38
C GLY A 158 -0.01 15.07 3.64
N ARG A 159 0.81 14.09 3.28
CA ARG A 159 2.01 14.30 2.46
C ARG A 159 1.66 14.83 1.07
N ALA A 160 0.69 14.22 0.39
CA ALA A 160 0.25 14.66 -0.93
C ALA A 160 -0.28 16.11 -0.92
N VAL A 161 -1.03 16.49 0.12
CA VAL A 161 -1.50 17.87 0.33
C VAL A 161 -0.31 18.81 0.56
N SER A 162 0.65 18.43 1.42
CA SER A 162 1.83 19.26 1.68
C SER A 162 2.72 19.45 0.43
N MET A 163 2.74 18.47 -0.47
CA MET A 163 3.44 18.54 -1.75
C MET A 163 2.68 19.37 -2.80
N GLY A 164 1.41 19.70 -2.56
CA GLY A 164 0.63 20.65 -3.38
C GLY A 164 -0.15 20.06 -4.55
N PHE A 165 -0.22 18.72 -4.67
CA PHE A 165 -0.96 18.05 -5.76
C PHE A 165 -2.28 17.40 -5.31
N ALA A 166 -2.68 17.61 -4.06
CA ALA A 166 -3.85 16.97 -3.48
C ALA A 166 -4.73 17.89 -2.65
N LYS A 167 -5.99 17.48 -2.51
CA LYS A 167 -6.91 17.94 -1.46
C LYS A 167 -7.28 16.77 -0.56
N ARG A 168 -7.48 17.05 0.73
CA ARG A 168 -8.07 16.08 1.67
C ARG A 168 -9.54 16.38 1.85
N VAL A 169 -10.38 15.34 1.80
CA VAL A 169 -11.79 15.38 2.16
C VAL A 169 -12.05 14.24 3.13
N ASP A 170 -12.64 14.52 4.29
CA ASP A 170 -12.94 13.49 5.28
C ASP A 170 -14.31 12.86 5.03
N LEU A 171 -14.44 11.56 5.30
CA LEU A 171 -15.69 10.83 5.13
C LEU A 171 -16.67 11.16 6.27
N THR A 172 -17.46 12.22 6.08
CA THR A 172 -18.50 12.69 7.02
C THR A 172 -19.89 12.64 6.38
N TYR A 173 -20.94 13.06 7.10
CA TYR A 173 -22.28 13.22 6.50
C TYR A 173 -22.33 14.33 5.43
N GLU A 174 -21.40 15.28 5.45
CA GLU A 174 -21.28 16.32 4.42
C GLU A 174 -20.34 15.93 3.27
N PHE A 175 -19.88 14.67 3.23
CA PHE A 175 -18.85 14.19 2.30
C PHE A 175 -19.12 14.57 0.83
N ALA A 176 -20.34 14.38 0.34
CA ALA A 176 -20.67 14.69 -1.06
C ALA A 176 -20.50 16.18 -1.39
N LYS A 177 -20.87 17.07 -0.45
CA LYS A 177 -20.73 18.52 -0.58
C LYS A 177 -19.26 18.94 -0.50
N ASP A 178 -18.52 18.42 0.46
CA ASP A 178 -17.09 18.72 0.59
C ASP A 178 -16.29 18.22 -0.61
N LEU A 179 -16.67 17.06 -1.15
CA LEU A 179 -16.10 16.50 -2.37
C LEU A 179 -16.43 17.36 -3.59
N GLU A 180 -17.66 17.88 -3.71
CA GLU A 180 -18.04 18.82 -4.78
C GLU A 180 -17.14 20.06 -4.78
N LEU A 181 -16.93 20.66 -3.60
CA LEU A 181 -16.06 21.83 -3.43
C LEU A 181 -14.61 21.51 -3.78
N ALA A 182 -14.10 20.34 -3.38
CA ALA A 182 -12.75 19.90 -3.70
C ALA A 182 -12.56 19.65 -5.21
N ILE A 183 -13.55 19.03 -5.88
CA ILE A 183 -13.54 18.83 -7.33
C ILE A 183 -13.51 20.20 -8.04
N GLN A 184 -14.38 21.13 -7.64
CA GLN A 184 -14.44 22.47 -8.23
C GLN A 184 -13.12 23.24 -8.05
N ASP A 185 -12.49 23.15 -6.88
CA ASP A 185 -11.18 23.79 -6.63
C ASP A 185 -10.07 23.16 -7.51
N ILE A 186 -10.00 21.83 -7.62
CA ILE A 186 -8.98 21.20 -8.48
C ILE A 186 -9.21 21.53 -9.96
N LEU A 187 -10.45 21.51 -10.43
CA LEU A 187 -10.77 21.86 -11.83
C LEU A 187 -10.51 23.35 -12.13
N GLY A 188 -10.74 24.23 -11.15
CA GLY A 188 -10.56 25.68 -11.30
C GLY A 188 -9.15 26.18 -11.05
N ASN A 189 -8.27 25.35 -10.48
CA ASN A 189 -6.95 25.78 -10.02
C ASN A 189 -5.82 24.94 -10.64
N PRO A 190 -5.05 25.48 -11.60
CA PRO A 190 -4.02 24.71 -12.29
C PRO A 190 -2.86 24.29 -11.38
N LYS A 191 -2.72 24.87 -10.18
CA LYS A 191 -1.59 24.57 -9.28
C LYS A 191 -1.45 23.08 -8.98
N TYR A 192 -2.56 22.34 -8.84
CA TYR A 192 -2.51 20.92 -8.52
C TYR A 192 -1.96 20.10 -9.67
N THR A 193 -2.46 20.36 -10.89
CA THR A 193 -2.01 19.72 -12.12
C THR A 193 -0.57 20.11 -12.46
N THR A 194 -0.21 21.39 -12.38
CA THR A 194 1.19 21.83 -12.57
C THR A 194 2.12 21.14 -11.59
N LYS A 195 1.72 21.04 -10.31
CA LYS A 195 2.55 20.44 -9.28
C LYS A 195 2.73 18.94 -9.45
N VAL A 196 1.68 18.20 -9.81
CA VAL A 196 1.81 16.77 -10.05
C VAL A 196 2.63 16.46 -11.31
N HIS A 197 2.55 17.28 -12.36
CA HIS A 197 3.39 17.11 -13.55
C HIS A 197 4.87 17.38 -13.23
N GLU A 198 5.18 18.45 -12.48
CA GLU A 198 6.55 18.70 -11.97
C GLU A 198 7.09 17.48 -11.20
N LEU A 199 6.28 16.93 -10.29
CA LEU A 199 6.66 15.75 -9.50
C LEU A 199 6.77 14.48 -10.37
N SER A 200 5.93 14.34 -11.39
CA SER A 200 5.99 13.22 -12.34
C SER A 200 7.27 13.29 -13.17
N GLU A 201 7.66 14.46 -13.64
CA GLU A 201 8.92 14.67 -14.36
C GLU A 201 10.11 14.27 -13.47
N ILE A 202 10.14 14.72 -12.22
CA ILE A 202 11.17 14.35 -11.23
C ILE A 202 11.16 12.83 -10.98
N TYR A 203 9.99 12.19 -10.91
CA TYR A 203 9.87 10.75 -10.69
C TYR A 203 10.39 9.91 -11.87
N HIS A 204 10.28 10.43 -13.09
CA HIS A 204 10.77 9.79 -14.30
C HIS A 204 12.22 10.13 -14.62
N ASP A 205 12.75 11.23 -14.08
CA ASP A 205 14.13 11.63 -14.24
C ASP A 205 15.07 10.68 -13.48
N ARG A 206 15.57 9.68 -14.20
CA ARG A 206 16.49 8.68 -13.68
C ARG A 206 17.54 8.34 -14.73
N THR A 207 18.74 8.01 -14.26
CA THR A 207 19.90 7.73 -15.12
C THR A 207 19.72 6.49 -16.00
N VAL A 208 18.94 5.50 -15.53
CA VAL A 208 18.68 4.25 -16.25
C VAL A 208 17.18 3.93 -16.22
N PRO A 209 16.56 3.60 -17.37
CA PRO A 209 15.16 3.15 -17.39
C PRO A 209 14.96 1.88 -16.57
N PRO A 210 13.82 1.73 -15.85
CA PRO A 210 13.64 0.63 -14.89
C PRO A 210 13.69 -0.76 -15.55
N GLY A 211 13.22 -0.88 -16.79
CA GLY A 211 13.31 -2.15 -17.54
C GLY A 211 14.75 -2.58 -17.83
N LYS A 212 15.67 -1.64 -18.11
CA LYS A 212 17.10 -1.96 -18.32
C LYS A 212 17.81 -2.24 -17.00
N GLU A 213 17.49 -1.47 -15.97
CA GLU A 213 18.04 -1.65 -14.64
C GLU A 213 17.67 -3.02 -14.05
N LEU A 214 16.42 -3.46 -14.24
CA LEU A 214 15.97 -4.80 -13.83
C LEU A 214 16.82 -5.90 -14.48
N VAL A 215 16.99 -5.84 -15.81
CA VAL A 215 17.78 -6.83 -16.56
C VAL A 215 19.21 -6.88 -16.03
N HIS A 216 19.83 -5.72 -15.81
CA HIS A 216 21.17 -5.63 -15.25
C HIS A 216 21.29 -6.34 -13.89
N TRP A 217 20.37 -6.06 -12.96
CA TRP A 217 20.42 -6.67 -11.62
C TRP A 217 20.16 -8.18 -11.64
N VAL A 218 19.25 -8.65 -12.51
CA VAL A 218 19.03 -10.09 -12.70
C VAL A 218 20.30 -10.77 -13.21
N GLU A 219 20.94 -10.21 -14.23
CA GLU A 219 22.19 -10.73 -14.77
C GLU A 219 23.32 -10.69 -13.75
N HIS A 220 23.41 -9.63 -12.94
CA HIS A 220 24.41 -9.51 -11.88
C HIS A 220 24.25 -10.59 -10.82
N VAL A 221 23.01 -10.88 -10.39
CA VAL A 221 22.72 -11.97 -9.45
C VAL A 221 23.14 -13.32 -10.02
N ILE A 222 22.83 -13.59 -11.29
CA ILE A 222 23.25 -14.83 -11.97
C ILE A 222 24.78 -14.92 -12.04
N LYS A 223 25.46 -13.86 -12.48
CA LYS A 223 26.92 -13.79 -12.64
C LYS A 223 27.65 -14.00 -11.31
N THR A 224 27.10 -13.48 -10.22
CA THR A 224 27.68 -13.57 -8.88
C THR A 224 27.18 -14.77 -8.08
N ARG A 225 26.48 -15.71 -8.72
CA ARG A 225 25.95 -16.94 -8.10
C ARG A 225 25.07 -16.64 -6.87
N GLY A 226 24.14 -15.72 -7.04
CA GLY A 226 23.17 -15.34 -6.02
C GLY A 226 23.53 -14.08 -5.22
N ALA A 227 24.53 -13.30 -5.65
CA ALA A 227 24.95 -12.02 -5.05
C ALA A 227 25.10 -12.04 -3.52
N PRO A 228 25.91 -12.94 -2.94
CA PRO A 228 26.01 -13.10 -1.48
C PRO A 228 26.41 -11.81 -0.75
N HIS A 229 27.20 -10.93 -1.38
CA HIS A 229 27.62 -9.64 -0.85
C HIS A 229 26.51 -8.57 -0.81
N LEU A 230 25.40 -8.77 -1.53
CA LEU A 230 24.22 -7.89 -1.48
C LEU A 230 23.12 -8.44 -0.55
N ARG A 231 23.28 -9.66 -0.02
CA ARG A 231 22.30 -10.25 0.89
C ARG A 231 22.40 -9.59 2.26
N SER A 232 21.27 -9.35 2.90
CA SER A 232 21.25 -8.96 4.30
C SER A 232 21.92 -10.05 5.15
N PRO A 233 22.87 -9.71 6.04
CA PRO A 233 23.46 -10.65 7.00
C PRO A 233 22.40 -11.40 7.83
N GLY A 234 21.21 -10.80 7.99
CA GLY A 234 20.07 -11.42 8.66
C GLY A 234 19.63 -12.77 8.09
N PHE A 235 19.83 -13.01 6.79
CA PHE A 235 19.51 -14.32 6.19
C PHE A 235 20.46 -15.42 6.67
N MET A 236 21.72 -15.08 6.95
CA MET A 236 22.75 -16.00 7.42
C MET A 236 22.62 -16.31 8.93
N ILE A 237 21.71 -15.63 9.64
CA ILE A 237 21.44 -15.89 11.06
C ILE A 237 20.68 -17.23 11.21
N PRO A 238 21.11 -18.14 12.10
CA PRO A 238 20.38 -19.37 12.41
C PRO A 238 18.93 -19.10 12.85
N TRP A 239 18.02 -20.01 12.52
CA TRP A 239 16.58 -19.85 12.79
C TRP A 239 16.26 -19.60 14.27
N TYR A 240 17.02 -20.18 15.21
CA TYR A 240 16.78 -20.01 16.65
C TYR A 240 17.11 -18.59 17.14
N GLN A 241 18.10 -17.92 16.54
CA GLN A 241 18.42 -16.52 16.80
C GLN A 241 17.40 -15.58 16.15
N LYS A 242 16.91 -15.94 14.95
CA LYS A 242 15.79 -15.21 14.31
C LYS A 242 14.52 -15.24 15.16
N LEU A 243 14.27 -16.35 15.86
CA LEU A 243 13.15 -16.52 16.80
C LEU A 243 13.46 -16.03 18.22
N TYR A 244 14.63 -15.45 18.46
CA TYR A 244 15.08 -14.98 19.79
C TYR A 244 15.04 -16.06 20.89
N LEU A 245 15.17 -17.34 20.54
CA LEU A 245 15.11 -18.45 21.52
C LEU A 245 16.30 -18.42 22.48
N ASP A 246 17.45 -17.95 22.00
CA ASP A 246 18.64 -17.69 22.80
C ASP A 246 18.39 -16.59 23.85
N LEU A 247 17.73 -15.50 23.46
CA LEU A 247 17.33 -14.43 24.38
C LEU A 247 16.31 -14.94 25.41
N VAL A 248 15.31 -15.72 24.98
CA VAL A 248 14.33 -16.35 25.89
C VAL A 248 15.04 -17.24 26.92
N LEU A 249 16.02 -18.04 26.49
CA LEU A 249 16.81 -18.89 27.38
C LEU A 249 17.59 -18.06 28.41
N VAL A 250 18.26 -16.98 27.99
CA VAL A 250 18.98 -16.07 28.89
C VAL A 250 18.02 -15.45 29.91
N VAL A 251 16.86 -14.97 29.49
CA VAL A 251 15.83 -14.39 30.37
C VAL A 251 15.32 -15.43 31.37
N LEU A 252 15.07 -16.67 30.94
CA LEU A 252 14.65 -17.76 31.83
C LEU A 252 15.71 -18.06 32.90
N ILE A 253 16.99 -18.12 32.52
CA ILE A 253 18.10 -18.33 33.46
C ILE A 253 18.15 -17.19 34.50
N ILE A 254 18.03 -15.93 34.06
CA ILE A 254 18.00 -14.77 34.96
C ILE A 254 16.83 -14.87 35.95
N VAL A 255 15.62 -15.19 35.48
CA VAL A 255 14.43 -15.33 36.33
C VAL A 255 14.62 -16.46 37.36
N LEU A 256 15.19 -17.60 36.95
CA LEU A 256 15.47 -18.72 37.85
C LEU A 256 16.52 -18.36 38.90
N LEU A 257 17.59 -17.64 38.53
CA LEU A 257 18.62 -17.16 39.45
C LEU A 257 18.05 -16.15 40.46
N LEU A 258 17.19 -15.23 40.02
CA LEU A 258 16.51 -14.28 40.90
C LEU A 258 15.60 -15.01 41.89
N LYS A 259 14.82 -16.00 41.43
CA LYS A 259 14.00 -16.84 42.31
C LYS A 259 14.84 -17.61 43.33
N TYR A 260 15.96 -18.18 42.90
CA TYR A 260 16.86 -18.93 43.77
C TYR A 260 17.51 -18.04 44.85
N THR A 261 18.07 -16.89 44.45
CA THR A 261 18.70 -15.94 45.39
C THR A 261 17.68 -15.34 46.36
N PHE A 262 16.48 -15.01 45.89
CA PHE A 262 15.37 -14.56 46.75
C PHE A 262 14.93 -15.65 47.75
N GLY A 263 14.78 -16.89 47.29
CA GLY A 263 14.49 -18.03 48.17
C GLY A 263 15.55 -18.24 49.25
N LEU A 264 16.83 -18.10 48.89
CA LEU A 264 17.96 -18.23 49.82
C LEU A 264 17.99 -17.08 50.84
N LEU A 265 17.65 -15.85 50.43
CA LEU A 265 17.51 -14.71 51.31
C LEU A 265 16.36 -14.93 52.32
N LEU A 266 15.19 -15.35 51.85
CA LEU A 266 14.05 -15.68 52.73
C LEU A 266 14.37 -16.80 53.71
N TYR A 267 15.09 -17.85 53.26
CA TYR A 267 15.56 -18.92 54.13
C TYR A 267 16.50 -18.40 55.22
N LYS A 268 17.48 -17.55 54.86
CA LYS A 268 18.39 -16.90 55.83
C LYS A 268 17.62 -16.03 56.82
N LEU A 269 16.67 -15.20 56.37
CA LEU A 269 15.84 -14.36 57.24
C LEU A 269 15.01 -15.20 58.22
N LYS A 270 14.37 -16.28 57.75
CA LYS A 270 13.63 -17.22 58.61
C LYS A 270 14.54 -17.90 59.64
N LYS A 271 15.73 -18.37 59.23
CA LYS A 271 16.69 -19.00 60.14
C LYS A 271 17.18 -18.03 61.22
N THR A 272 17.51 -16.79 60.85
CA THR A 272 17.92 -15.75 61.80
C THR A 272 16.81 -15.41 62.80
N ASN A 273 15.55 -15.27 62.33
CA ASN A 273 14.41 -15.03 63.21
C ASN A 273 14.12 -16.21 64.15
N SER A 274 14.27 -17.46 63.66
CA SER A 274 14.13 -18.67 64.48
C SER A 274 15.20 -18.75 65.59
N VAL A 275 16.46 -18.43 65.28
CA VAL A 275 17.55 -18.39 66.26
C VAL A 275 17.33 -17.27 67.29
N ARG A 276 16.85 -16.10 66.88
CA ARG A 276 16.53 -14.97 67.78
C ARG A 276 15.38 -15.31 68.73
N SER A 277 14.29 -15.90 68.23
CA SER A 277 13.16 -16.36 69.05
C SER A 277 13.56 -17.43 70.08
N ARG A 278 14.47 -18.36 69.72
CA ARG A 278 15.02 -19.33 70.69
C ARG A 278 15.88 -18.68 71.78
N LYS A 279 16.62 -17.61 71.47
CA LYS A 279 17.42 -16.88 72.47
C LYS A 279 16.54 -16.06 73.43
N GLU A 280 15.42 -15.50 72.96
CA GLU A 280 14.47 -14.75 73.80
C GLU A 280 13.63 -15.66 74.72
N LYS A 281 13.42 -16.94 74.38
CA LYS A 281 12.73 -17.91 75.25
C LYS A 281 13.60 -18.54 76.34
N ASN A 282 14.93 -18.46 76.21
CA ASN A 282 15.91 -19.05 77.15
C ASN A 282 16.54 -18.01 78.09
N LYS A 283 15.95 -16.82 78.17
CA LYS A 283 16.40 -15.70 79.01
C LYS A 283 15.25 -15.31 79.92
#